data_AF-A0A357NB14-F1
#
_entry.id   AF-A0A357NB14-F1
#
_cell.length_a   1.000
_cell.length_b   1.000
_cell.length_c   1.000
_cell.angle_alpha   90.00
_cell.angle_beta   90.00
_cell.angle_gamma   90.00
#
_symmetry.space_group_name_H-M   'P 1'
#
loop_
_entity.id
_entity.type
_entity.pdbx_description
1 polymer ?
#
loop_
_entity_poly.entity_id
_entity_poly.type
_entity_poly.pdbx_seq_one_letter_code
_entity_poly.pdbx_strand_id
1 'polypeptide(L)'
;IAFFQQYNVCIATTIYADNAATHDRVTKHEGSFAKTMSAVEKILAADIPLRVAAIIMKANEHEVDNIIKLCTDLGVYTAPPDVVRPTGRGDDHEILPESYA
;
A
#
# COMPACT_ATOMS: atom_id res chain seq x y z
N ILE A 1 6.23 18.75 2.68
CA ILE A 1 4.75 18.81 2.67
C ILE A 1 4.25 20.07 1.96
N ALA A 2 4.74 21.28 2.30
CA ALA A 2 4.31 22.56 1.73
C ALA A 2 4.31 22.63 0.19
N PHE A 3 5.31 22.03 -0.48
CA PHE A 3 5.35 21.95 -1.94
C PHE A 3 4.09 21.29 -2.53
N PHE A 4 3.62 20.18 -1.95
CA PHE A 4 2.44 19.47 -2.46
C PHE A 4 1.16 20.29 -2.30
N GLN A 5 1.03 21.03 -1.19
CA GLN A 5 -0.10 21.93 -0.96
C GLN A 5 -0.07 23.12 -1.93
N GLN A 6 1.10 23.74 -2.13
CA GLN A 6 1.25 24.87 -3.03
C GLN A 6 0.81 24.56 -4.46
N TYR A 7 1.05 23.32 -4.92
CA TYR A 7 0.74 22.89 -6.28
C TYR A 7 -0.49 21.98 -6.38
N ASN A 8 -1.28 21.85 -5.31
CA ASN A 8 -2.48 21.00 -5.25
C ASN A 8 -2.24 19.57 -5.77
N VAL A 9 -1.14 18.97 -5.35
CA VAL A 9 -0.73 17.62 -5.77
C VAL A 9 -1.57 16.57 -5.05
N CYS A 10 -2.18 15.65 -5.79
CA CYS A 10 -2.76 14.43 -5.25
C CYS A 10 -1.69 13.34 -5.13
N ILE A 11 -1.66 12.64 -4.01
CA ILE A 11 -0.67 11.59 -3.74
C ILE A 11 -1.30 10.21 -3.88
N ALA A 12 -0.58 9.30 -4.52
CA ALA A 12 -0.88 7.89 -4.53
C ALA A 12 0.27 7.11 -3.88
N THR A 13 -0.08 6.13 -3.05
CA THR A 13 0.88 5.20 -2.45
C THR A 13 0.32 3.78 -2.45
N THR A 14 1.16 2.82 -2.09
CA THR A 14 0.78 1.40 -1.97
C THR A 14 1.01 0.92 -0.55
N ILE A 15 0.07 0.14 -0.02
CA ILE A 15 0.21 -0.58 1.25
C ILE A 15 0.09 -2.07 0.95
N TYR A 16 1.07 -2.85 1.40
CA TYR A 16 1.14 -4.29 1.15
C TYR A 16 0.65 -5.16 2.32
N ALA A 17 0.47 -4.61 3.52
CA ALA A 17 -0.06 -5.29 4.71
C ALA A 17 -0.38 -4.25 5.80
N ASP A 18 -1.11 -4.64 6.84
CA ASP A 18 -1.36 -3.80 8.02
C ASP A 18 -0.24 -3.88 9.10
N ASN A 19 0.79 -4.67 8.82
CA ASN A 19 1.88 -4.94 9.76
C ASN A 19 3.25 -4.88 9.07
N ALA A 20 4.27 -4.57 9.87
CA ALA A 20 5.64 -4.43 9.38
C ALA A 20 6.21 -5.75 8.82
N ALA A 21 5.88 -6.89 9.43
CA ALA A 21 6.45 -8.18 9.05
C ALA A 21 6.14 -8.55 7.60
N THR A 22 4.88 -8.45 7.18
CA THR A 22 4.49 -8.75 5.79
C THR A 22 4.85 -7.61 4.85
N HIS A 23 4.61 -6.35 5.24
CA HIS A 23 4.89 -5.20 4.38
C HIS A 23 6.38 -5.07 4.04
N ASP A 24 7.27 -5.17 5.04
CA ASP A 24 8.72 -5.05 4.85
C ASP A 24 9.29 -6.24 4.08
N ARG A 25 8.71 -7.43 4.25
CA ARG A 25 9.06 -8.62 3.47
C ARG A 25 8.73 -8.43 1.99
N VAL A 26 7.57 -7.84 1.66
CA VAL A 26 7.18 -7.56 0.27
C VAL A 26 8.07 -6.48 -0.35
N THR A 27 8.34 -5.38 0.37
CA THR A 27 9.20 -4.30 -0.13
C THR A 27 10.69 -4.64 -0.13
N LYS A 28 11.08 -5.72 0.57
CA LYS A 28 12.45 -6.13 0.84
C LYS A 28 13.26 -5.06 1.58
N HIS A 29 12.59 -4.24 2.40
CA HIS A 29 13.21 -3.16 3.15
C HIS A 29 12.61 -3.06 4.56
N GLU A 30 13.42 -3.36 5.57
CA GLU A 30 13.04 -3.24 6.98
C GLU A 30 12.67 -1.77 7.35
N GLY A 31 11.58 -1.61 8.10
CA GLY A 31 11.01 -0.31 8.47
C GLY A 31 10.24 0.40 7.36
N SER A 32 10.00 -0.25 6.21
CA SER A 32 9.22 0.35 5.11
C SER A 32 7.78 0.64 5.51
N PHE A 33 7.17 -0.21 6.33
CA PHE A 33 5.82 -0.01 6.85
C PHE A 33 5.76 1.26 7.72
N ALA A 34 6.66 1.37 8.70
CA ALA A 34 6.72 2.52 9.59
C ALA A 34 6.96 3.84 8.81
N LYS A 35 7.84 3.82 7.80
CA LYS A 35 8.06 4.98 6.92
C LYS A 35 6.81 5.34 6.11
N THR A 36 6.11 4.33 5.58
CA THR A 36 4.89 4.51 4.79
C THR A 36 3.78 5.10 5.66
N MET A 37 3.54 4.54 6.84
CA MET A 37 2.54 5.05 7.78
C MET A 37 2.84 6.47 8.25
N SER A 38 4.11 6.77 8.58
CA SER A 38 4.52 8.14 8.94
C SER A 38 4.30 9.13 7.78
N ALA A 39 4.47 8.70 6.53
CA ALA A 39 4.17 9.54 5.37
C ALA A 39 2.66 9.75 5.19
N VAL A 40 1.86 8.68 5.31
CA VAL A 40 0.40 8.74 5.24
C VAL A 40 -0.16 9.70 6.29
N GLU A 41 0.26 9.58 7.54
CA GLU A 41 -0.15 10.47 8.64
C GLU A 41 0.14 11.95 8.32
N LYS A 42 1.33 12.26 7.79
CA LYS A 42 1.72 13.63 7.41
C LYS A 42 0.92 14.19 6.25
N ILE A 43 0.54 13.32 5.30
CA ILE A 43 -0.26 13.69 4.12
C ILE A 43 -1.69 14.00 4.57
N LEU A 44 -2.29 13.12 5.39
CA LEU A 44 -3.63 13.30 5.94
C LEU A 44 -3.73 14.52 6.84
N ALA A 45 -2.75 14.71 7.74
CA ALA A 45 -2.70 15.89 8.61
C ALA A 45 -2.52 17.22 7.86
N ALA A 46 -2.16 17.17 6.57
CA ALA A 46 -1.99 18.34 5.70
C ALA A 46 -3.15 18.53 4.72
N ASP A 47 -4.24 17.75 4.86
CA ASP A 47 -5.41 17.74 3.98
C ASP A 47 -5.06 17.53 2.49
N ILE A 48 -3.99 16.77 2.22
CA ILE A 48 -3.59 16.45 0.85
C ILE A 48 -4.37 15.20 0.40
N PRO A 49 -5.04 15.22 -0.78
CA PRO A 49 -5.75 14.06 -1.29
C PRO A 49 -4.82 12.85 -1.44
N LEU A 50 -5.18 11.75 -0.78
CA LEU A 50 -4.44 10.50 -0.77
C LEU A 50 -5.31 9.37 -1.33
N ARG A 51 -4.73 8.58 -2.23
CA ARG A 51 -5.26 7.28 -2.62
C ARG A 51 -4.27 6.18 -2.27
N VAL A 52 -4.77 5.10 -1.69
CA VAL A 52 -3.97 3.88 -1.45
C VAL A 52 -4.36 2.81 -2.46
N ALA A 53 -3.35 2.16 -3.03
CA ALA A 53 -3.50 0.92 -3.78
C ALA A 53 -3.06 -0.26 -2.90
N ALA A 54 -3.72 -1.40 -3.05
CA ALA A 54 -3.30 -2.67 -2.49
C ALA A 54 -2.99 -3.61 -3.66
N ILE A 55 -1.75 -4.09 -3.74
CA ILE A 55 -1.34 -5.08 -4.75
C ILE A 55 -1.17 -6.42 -4.04
N ILE A 56 -2.00 -7.37 -4.44
CA ILE A 56 -2.10 -8.69 -3.83
C ILE A 56 -1.23 -9.69 -4.59
N MET A 57 -0.46 -10.44 -3.83
CA MET A 57 0.48 -11.46 -4.25
C MET A 57 0.48 -12.58 -3.21
N LYS A 58 1.05 -13.73 -3.53
CA LYS A 58 1.17 -14.88 -2.61
C LYS A 58 1.70 -14.50 -1.23
N ALA A 59 2.65 -13.56 -1.19
CA ALA A 59 3.25 -13.10 0.04
C ALA A 59 2.28 -12.36 0.99
N ASN A 60 1.19 -11.75 0.51
CA ASN A 60 0.31 -10.90 1.31
C ASN A 60 -1.19 -11.13 1.09
N GLU A 61 -1.59 -12.19 0.39
CA GLU A 61 -3.01 -12.46 0.10
C GLU A 61 -3.89 -12.63 1.35
N HIS A 62 -3.29 -13.01 2.49
CA HIS A 62 -3.97 -13.07 3.79
C HIS A 62 -4.22 -11.69 4.42
N GLU A 63 -3.65 -10.62 3.87
CA GLU A 63 -3.73 -9.25 4.40
C GLU A 63 -4.84 -8.42 3.75
N VAL A 64 -5.60 -8.97 2.80
CA VAL A 64 -6.59 -8.21 2.02
C VAL A 64 -7.58 -7.47 2.93
N ASP A 65 -8.23 -8.19 3.85
CA ASP A 65 -9.21 -7.61 4.76
C ASP A 65 -8.56 -6.62 5.74
N ASN A 66 -7.34 -6.91 6.19
CA ASN A 66 -6.57 -6.06 7.08
C ASN A 66 -6.21 -4.72 6.42
N ILE A 67 -5.79 -4.75 5.15
CA ILE A 67 -5.46 -3.54 4.37
C ILE A 67 -6.72 -2.69 4.17
N ILE A 68 -7.85 -3.32 3.82
CA ILE A 68 -9.13 -2.62 3.66
C ILE A 68 -9.55 -1.98 4.98
N LYS A 69 -9.46 -2.72 6.09
CA LYS A 69 -9.76 -2.20 7.42
C LYS A 69 -8.86 -1.03 7.79
N LEU A 70 -7.54 -1.16 7.62
CA LEU A 70 -6.57 -0.10 7.89
C LEU A 70 -6.91 1.17 7.12
N CYS A 71 -7.21 1.06 5.81
CA CYS A 71 -7.52 2.24 5.02
C CYS A 71 -8.87 2.87 5.39
N THR A 72 -9.84 2.03 5.78
CA THR A 72 -11.13 2.50 6.33
C THR A 72 -10.92 3.29 7.62
N ASP A 73 -10.11 2.77 8.54
CA ASP A 73 -9.78 3.41 9.82
C ASP A 73 -9.02 4.74 9.61
N LEU A 74 -8.20 4.83 8.56
CA LEU A 74 -7.51 6.06 8.15
C LEU A 74 -8.40 7.06 7.41
N GLY A 75 -9.62 6.68 7.03
CA GLY A 75 -10.51 7.51 6.20
C GLY A 75 -9.99 7.74 4.77
N VAL A 76 -9.17 6.81 4.26
CA VAL A 76 -8.53 6.92 2.93
C VAL A 76 -9.30 6.09 1.92
N TYR A 77 -9.51 6.66 0.72
CA TYR A 77 -10.05 5.88 -0.39
C TYR A 77 -9.06 4.80 -0.84
N THR A 78 -9.54 3.55 -0.80
CA THR A 78 -8.88 2.41 -1.44
C THR A 78 -9.65 2.00 -2.68
N ALA A 79 -8.92 1.86 -3.79
CA ALA A 79 -9.44 1.09 -4.90
C ALA A 79 -9.55 -0.39 -4.46
N PRO A 80 -10.43 -1.18 -5.10
CA PRO A 80 -10.40 -2.63 -4.94
C PRO A 80 -8.97 -3.15 -5.09
N PRO A 81 -8.50 -4.07 -4.22
CA PRO A 81 -7.17 -4.63 -4.35
C PRO A 81 -6.98 -5.25 -5.74
N ASP A 82 -5.78 -5.08 -6.31
CA ASP A 82 -5.43 -5.56 -7.64
C ASP A 82 -4.38 -6.66 -7.53
N VAL A 83 -4.36 -7.59 -8.49
CA VAL A 83 -3.43 -8.71 -8.48
C VAL A 83 -2.11 -8.32 -9.13
N VAL A 84 -1.00 -8.80 -8.56
CA VAL A 84 0.34 -8.63 -9.13
C VAL A 84 0.41 -9.21 -10.56
N ARG A 85 1.08 -8.48 -11.45
CA ARG A 85 1.33 -8.93 -12.83
C ARG A 85 2.81 -9.35 -12.95
N PRO A 86 3.12 -10.64 -13.15
CA PRO A 86 4.49 -11.12 -13.18
C PRO A 86 5.19 -10.62 -14.44
N THR A 87 5.87 -9.50 -14.32
CA THR A 87 6.57 -8.82 -15.41
C THR A 87 7.77 -8.05 -14.86
N GLY A 88 8.78 -7.79 -15.69
CA GLY A 88 9.96 -7.00 -15.31
C GLY A 88 10.78 -7.65 -14.19
N ARG A 89 11.07 -6.90 -13.11
CA ARG A 89 11.84 -7.42 -11.95
C ARG A 89 11.07 -8.44 -11.10
N GLY A 90 9.77 -8.54 -11.30
CA GLY A 90 8.90 -9.54 -10.68
C GLY A 90 8.34 -10.51 -11.72
N ASP A 91 9.07 -10.78 -12.80
CA ASP A 91 8.70 -11.78 -13.82
C ASP A 91 8.88 -13.19 -13.28
N ASP A 92 8.08 -13.51 -12.26
CA ASP A 92 8.06 -14.79 -11.56
C ASP A 92 6.60 -15.13 -11.28
N HIS A 93 6.09 -16.18 -11.92
CA HIS A 93 4.70 -16.59 -11.76
C HIS A 93 4.40 -17.18 -10.37
N GLU A 94 5.41 -17.56 -9.59
CA GLU A 94 5.19 -18.06 -8.22
C GLU A 94 4.73 -16.96 -7.25
N ILE A 95 4.80 -15.68 -7.65
CA ILE A 95 4.33 -14.56 -6.84
C ILE A 95 2.81 -14.36 -6.93
N LEU A 96 2.13 -14.99 -7.88
CA LEU A 96 0.69 -14.90 -8.01
C LEU A 96 0.00 -15.45 -6.75
N PRO A 97 -1.05 -14.78 -6.25
CA PRO A 97 -1.82 -15.27 -5.10
C PRO A 97 -2.48 -16.62 -5.41
N GLU A 98 -2.68 -17.45 -4.39
CA GLU A 98 -3.30 -18.78 -4.53
C GLU A 98 -4.82 -18.74 -4.29
N SER A 99 -5.27 -17.81 -3.43
CA SER A 99 -6.63 -17.73 -2.90
C SER A 99 -7.37 -16.45 -3.29
N TYR A 100 -6.66 -15.41 -3.73
CA TYR A 100 -7.22 -14.13 -4.17
C TYR A 100 -7.12 -13.99 -5.70
N ALA A 101 -8.21 -14.25 -6.42
CA ALA A 101 -8.26 -14.30 -7.89
C ALA A 101 -9.11 -13.17 -8.49
#